data_AF-A0A4Z1I5Q5-F1
#
_entry.id   AF-A0A4Z1I5Q5-F1
#
_cell.length_a   1.000
_cell.length_b   1.000
_cell.length_c   1.000
_cell.angle_alpha   90.00
_cell.angle_beta   90.00
_cell.angle_gamma   90.00
#
_symmetry.space_group_name_H-M   'P 1'
#
loop_
_entity.id
_entity.type
_entity.pdbx_description
1 polymer ?
#
loop_
_entity_poly.entity_id
_entity_poly.type
_entity_poly.pdbx_seq_one_letter_code
_entity_poly.pdbx_strand_id
1 'polypeptide(L)' 'MTGWGTGTECSDDCTGTVAKQKYLNTTITLASADPNFGATLGVSQGTTYTGLTSEQGSLFWKIAEINVPSMS' A
#
# COMPACT_ATOMS: atom_id res chain seq x y z
N MET A 1 13.19 10.38 7.82
CA MET A 1 11.73 10.13 7.77
C MET A 1 11.54 8.65 8.05
N THR A 2 10.74 8.26 9.04
CA THR A 2 10.48 6.84 9.32
C THR A 2 9.41 6.34 8.36
N GLY A 3 9.82 5.76 7.24
CA GLY A 3 8.94 4.97 6.38
C GLY A 3 8.95 3.52 6.85
N TRP A 4 7.78 2.89 6.98
CA TRP A 4 7.73 1.46 7.33
C TRP A 4 7.63 0.53 6.12
N GLY A 5 7.41 1.07 4.91
CA GLY A 5 7.52 0.32 3.65
C GLY A 5 6.82 -1.04 3.65
N THR A 6 5.67 -1.19 4.30
CA THR A 6 5.08 -2.50 4.62
C THR A 6 4.19 -3.09 3.51
N GLY A 7 4.32 -2.65 2.27
CA GLY A 7 4.10 -3.56 1.15
C GLY A 7 5.39 -4.36 1.03
N THR A 8 5.36 -5.69 0.98
CA THR A 8 6.58 -6.50 0.83
C THR A 8 7.28 -6.15 -0.49
N GLU A 9 8.07 -5.10 -0.45
CA GLU A 9 8.98 -4.61 -1.46
C GLU A 9 10.34 -4.51 -0.77
N CYS A 10 11.39 -4.58 -1.58
CA CYS A 10 12.76 -4.70 -1.11
C CYS A 10 13.10 -3.64 -0.05
N SER A 11 13.80 -4.06 1.02
CA SER A 11 14.10 -3.22 2.19
C SER A 11 15.44 -2.47 2.11
N ASP A 12 16.41 -2.97 1.35
CA ASP A 12 17.74 -2.36 1.17
C ASP A 12 18.39 -2.83 -0.15
N ASP A 13 19.29 -2.03 -0.75
CA ASP A 13 19.96 -2.29 -2.06
C ASP A 13 19.00 -2.58 -3.23
N CYS A 14 17.86 -1.89 -3.26
CA CYS A 14 16.82 -2.14 -4.24
C CYS A 14 17.09 -1.41 -5.56
N THR A 15 17.06 -2.13 -6.68
CA THR A 15 16.82 -1.49 -7.98
C THR A 15 15.33 -1.18 -8.11
N GLY A 16 15.00 0.04 -8.50
CA GLY A 16 13.62 0.43 -8.74
C GLY A 16 12.93 -0.43 -9.81
N THR A 17 11.61 -0.40 -9.83
CA THR A 17 10.80 -1.10 -10.83
C THR A 17 11.16 -0.66 -12.25
N VAL A 18 11.63 -1.59 -13.09
CA VAL A 18 11.96 -1.29 -14.51
C VAL A 18 10.74 -0.92 -15.37
N ALA A 19 9.54 -1.27 -14.90
CA ALA A 19 8.27 -0.95 -15.55
C ALA A 19 7.20 -0.64 -14.50
N LYS A 20 6.16 0.08 -14.92
CA LYS A 20 4.99 0.34 -14.09
C LYS A 20 4.37 -0.97 -13.59
N GLN A 21 4.09 -1.05 -12.31
CA GLN A 21 3.39 -2.17 -11.69
C GLN A 21 1.97 -1.76 -11.26
N LYS A 22 1.08 -2.75 -11.21
CA LYS A 22 -0.30 -2.59 -10.74
C LYS A 22 -0.65 -3.68 -9.75
N TYR A 23 -1.14 -3.30 -8.57
CA TYR A 23 -1.77 -4.22 -7.64
C TYR A 23 -3.28 -3.97 -7.66
N LEU A 24 -4.05 -5.03 -7.88
CA LEU A 24 -5.50 -4.94 -8.08
C LEU A 24 -6.21 -5.72 -6.98
N ASN A 25 -7.33 -5.19 -6.48
CA ASN A 25 -8.18 -5.82 -5.47
C ASN A 25 -7.38 -6.28 -4.23
N THR A 26 -6.47 -5.42 -3.76
CA THR A 26 -5.62 -5.71 -2.61
C THR A 26 -6.48 -5.73 -1.35
N THR A 27 -6.30 -6.77 -0.54
CA THR A 27 -6.94 -6.90 0.78
C THR A 27 -5.86 -7.00 1.85
N ILE A 28 -5.98 -6.16 2.86
CA ILE A 28 -5.12 -6.15 4.05
C ILE A 28 -6.00 -6.60 5.22
N THR A 29 -5.60 -7.70 5.86
CA THR A 29 -6.23 -8.19 7.09
C THR A 29 -5.33 -7.84 8.26
N LEU A 30 -5.82 -7.03 9.18
CA LEU A 30 -5.07 -6.68 10.39
C LEU A 30 -5.20 -7.79 11.44
N ALA A 31 -4.21 -7.91 12.32
CA ALA A 31 -4.26 -8.84 13.45
C ALA A 31 -5.40 -8.49 14.44
N SER A 32 -5.80 -7.22 14.47
CA SER A 32 -6.92 -6.69 15.23
C SER A 32 -7.50 -5.47 14.52
N ALA A 33 -8.78 -5.17 14.74
CA ALA A 33 -9.43 -4.00 14.15
C ALA A 33 -8.72 -2.69 14.57
N ASP A 34 -8.40 -1.85 13.59
CA ASP A 34 -7.83 -0.52 13.81
C ASP A 34 -8.50 0.52 12.89
N PRO A 35 -9.42 1.34 13.42
CA PRO A 35 -10.09 2.39 12.66
C PRO A 35 -9.15 3.48 12.13
N ASN A 36 -7.96 3.63 12.72
CA ASN A 36 -7.01 4.68 12.34
C ASN A 36 -6.04 4.23 11.24
N PHE A 37 -5.97 2.93 10.92
CA PHE A 37 -5.02 2.40 9.94
C PHE A 37 -5.06 3.14 8.60
N GLY A 38 -6.26 3.39 8.05
CA GLY A 38 -6.41 4.13 6.78
C GLY A 38 -5.88 5.57 6.82
N ALA A 39 -5.83 6.21 8.00
CA ALA A 39 -5.25 7.54 8.17
C ALA A 39 -3.71 7.52 8.22
N THR A 40 -3.10 6.34 8.37
CA THR A 40 -1.63 6.17 8.38
C THR A 40 -1.05 5.94 6.98
N LEU A 41 -1.90 5.87 5.95
CA LEU A 41 -1.48 5.54 4.60
C LEU A 41 -0.50 6.60 4.06
N GLY A 42 0.76 6.20 3.91
CA GLY A 42 1.80 6.98 3.26
C GLY A 42 1.88 6.61 1.78
N VAL A 43 1.93 7.62 0.91
CA VAL A 43 2.16 7.44 -0.53
C VAL A 43 3.37 8.27 -0.93
N SER A 44 4.28 7.67 -1.71
CA SER A 44 5.52 8.33 -2.11
C SER A 44 5.91 7.95 -3.54
N GLN A 45 6.90 8.67 -4.08
CA GLN A 45 7.56 8.31 -5.34
C GLN A 45 6.61 8.15 -6.54
N GLY A 46 5.57 8.99 -6.61
CA GLY A 46 4.60 8.96 -7.72
C GLY A 46 3.63 7.77 -7.69
N THR A 47 3.64 6.97 -6.64
CA THR A 47 2.65 5.93 -6.40
C THR A 47 1.25 6.55 -6.29
N THR A 48 0.23 5.86 -6.79
CA THR A 48 -1.17 6.25 -6.61
C THR A 48 -2.00 5.07 -6.18
N TYR A 49 -3.13 5.33 -5.52
CA TYR A 49 -4.10 4.28 -5.16
C TYR A 49 -5.53 4.81 -5.30
N THR A 50 -6.49 3.89 -5.41
CA THR A 50 -7.93 4.20 -5.44
C THR A 50 -8.75 3.21 -4.63
N GLY A 51 -9.94 3.62 -4.21
CA GLY A 51 -10.92 2.72 -3.61
C GLY A 51 -10.54 2.17 -2.23
N LEU A 52 -9.79 2.93 -1.43
CA LEU A 52 -9.53 2.56 -0.03
C LEU A 52 -10.86 2.51 0.74
N THR A 53 -11.19 1.33 1.25
CA THR A 53 -12.38 1.11 2.09
C THR A 53 -12.04 0.15 3.23
N SER A 54 -12.85 0.16 4.29
CA SER A 54 -12.72 -0.79 5.39
C SER A 54 -14.03 -1.54 5.65
N GLU A 55 -13.91 -2.76 6.15
CA GLU A 55 -15.02 -3.64 6.49
C GLU A 55 -14.82 -4.26 7.89
N GLN A 56 -15.90 -4.80 8.45
CA GLN A 56 -15.90 -5.49 9.75
C GLN A 56 -15.22 -4.69 10.88
N GLY A 57 -15.62 -3.43 11.04
CA GLY A 57 -15.09 -2.57 12.10
C GLY A 57 -13.63 -2.16 11.90
N SER A 58 -13.13 -2.16 10.65
CA SER A 58 -11.73 -1.86 10.29
C SER A 58 -10.73 -2.98 10.58
N LEU A 59 -11.20 -4.23 10.54
CA LEU A 59 -10.34 -5.42 10.53
C LEU A 59 -9.81 -5.73 9.12
N PHE A 60 -10.64 -5.52 8.10
CA PHE A 60 -10.29 -5.71 6.70
C PHE A 60 -10.23 -4.36 5.99
N TRP A 61 -9.17 -4.14 5.23
CA TRP A 61 -8.97 -2.97 4.41
C TRP A 61 -8.81 -3.38 2.95
N LYS A 62 -9.54 -2.72 2.05
CA LYS A 62 -9.52 -3.00 0.62
C LYS A 62 -8.99 -1.81 -0.14
N ILE A 63 -8.19 -2.08 -1.17
CA ILE A 63 -7.70 -1.08 -2.12
C ILE A 63 -7.97 -1.62 -3.52
N ALA A 64 -8.71 -0.87 -4.33
CA ALA A 64 -9.15 -1.32 -5.65
C ALA A 64 -7.96 -1.41 -6.63
N GLU A 65 -7.14 -0.37 -6.68
CA GLU A 65 -5.94 -0.31 -7.53
C GLU A 65 -4.83 0.45 -6.80
N ILE A 66 -3.60 -0.07 -6.91
CA ILE A 66 -2.35 0.63 -6.58
C ILE A 66 -1.52 0.66 -7.86
N ASN A 67 -1.02 1.84 -8.24
CA ASN A 67 -0.09 2.02 -9.33
C ASN A 67 1.27 2.42 -8.78
N VAL A 68 2.29 1.61 -9.06
CA VAL A 68 3.69 1.95 -8.78
C VAL A 68 4.34 2.34 -10.12
N PRO A 69 4.88 3.56 -10.27
CA PRO A 69 5.55 3.95 -11.52
C PRO A 69 6.81 3.12 -11.76
N SER A 70 7.41 3.22 -12.94
CA SER A 70 8.79 2.77 -13.13
C SER A 70 9.73 3.68 -12.35
N MET A 71 10.62 3.09 -11.56
CA MET A 71 11.55 3.78 -10.70
C MET A 71 12.94 3.63 -11.33
N SER A 72 13.36 4.65 -12.09
CA SER A 72 14.66 4.76 -12.77
C SER A 72 15.68 5.48 -11.91
#